data_AF-A0A2T4WE04-F1
#
_entry.id   AF-A0A2T4WE04-F1
#
_cell.length_a   1.000
_cell.length_b   1.000
_cell.length_c   1.000
_cell.angle_alpha   90.00
_cell.angle_beta   90.00
_cell.angle_gamma   90.00
#
_symmetry.space_group_name_H-M   'P 1'
#
loop_
_entity.id
_entity.type
_entity.pdbx_description
1 polymer ?
#
loop_
_entity_poly.entity_id
_entity_poly.type
_entity_poly.pdbx_seq_one_letter_code
_entity_poly.pdbx_strand_id
1 'polypeptide(L)'
;MSKTRRSEKRLYSVLIFIVVLAWLVQQELTPKELHGILARCYVFNTVLAVLIYVVILRLKDRHSEKIGFVFLIGSGLKFLLFFLLLYPAFNADGELSSMEFASFFIPYTLTTVVENVVLVRQLSRS
;
A
#
# COMPACT_ATOMS: atom_id res chain seq x y z
N MET A 1 -15.91 25.22 9.10
CA MET A 1 -15.02 24.10 8.68
C MET A 1 -14.20 24.59 7.47
N SER A 2 -12.88 24.75 7.60
CA SER A 2 -12.07 25.42 6.56
C SER A 2 -12.07 24.65 5.23
N LYS A 3 -12.11 25.37 4.10
CA LYS A 3 -12.21 24.82 2.73
C LYS A 3 -11.12 23.76 2.44
N THR A 4 -9.97 23.91 3.09
CA THR A 4 -8.79 23.03 3.02
C THR A 4 -9.02 21.65 3.63
N ARG A 5 -9.73 21.55 4.77
CA ARG A 5 -9.98 20.27 5.45
C ARG A 5 -11.01 19.41 4.71
N ARG A 6 -11.89 20.05 3.93
CA ARG A 6 -12.89 19.36 3.09
C ARG A 6 -12.26 18.73 1.85
N SER A 7 -11.27 19.38 1.23
CA SER A 7 -10.59 18.85 0.05
C SER A 7 -9.65 17.69 0.36
N GLU A 8 -9.08 17.64 1.57
CA GLU A 8 -8.27 16.51 2.06
C GLU A 8 -9.10 15.24 2.24
N LYS A 9 -10.22 15.34 2.97
CA LYS A 9 -11.13 14.20 3.16
C LYS A 9 -11.58 13.64 1.81
N ARG A 10 -11.91 14.53 0.87
CA ARG A 10 -12.26 14.14 -0.51
C ARG A 10 -11.13 13.41 -1.22
N LEU A 11 -9.87 13.88 -1.11
CA LEU A 11 -8.73 13.17 -1.68
C LEU A 11 -8.61 11.78 -1.07
N TYR A 12 -8.59 11.64 0.24
CA TYR A 12 -8.42 10.35 0.91
C TYR A 12 -9.53 9.38 0.54
N SER A 13 -10.79 9.85 0.47
CA SER A 13 -11.91 9.04 -0.01
C SER A 13 -11.73 8.57 -1.46
N VAL A 14 -11.22 9.45 -2.35
CA VAL A 14 -10.94 9.08 -3.74
C VAL A 14 -9.81 8.05 -3.84
N LEU A 15 -8.73 8.21 -3.07
CA LEU A 15 -7.62 7.25 -3.06
C LEU A 15 -8.05 5.88 -2.54
N ILE A 16 -8.85 5.83 -1.47
CA ILE A 16 -9.44 4.59 -0.96
C ILE A 16 -10.37 3.96 -2.00
N PHE A 17 -11.21 4.76 -2.66
CA PHE A 17 -12.09 4.28 -3.72
C PHE A 17 -11.30 3.66 -4.88
N ILE A 18 -10.18 4.26 -5.29
CA ILE A 18 -9.29 3.69 -6.32
C ILE A 18 -8.73 2.34 -5.88
N VAL A 19 -8.30 2.19 -4.62
CA VAL A 19 -7.80 0.91 -4.09
C VAL A 19 -8.88 -0.17 -4.10
N VAL A 20 -10.10 0.16 -3.68
CA VAL A 20 -11.24 -0.77 -3.69
C VAL A 20 -11.65 -1.13 -5.11
N LEU A 21 -11.69 -0.16 -6.03
CA LEU A 21 -12.01 -0.41 -7.42
C LEU A 21 -10.96 -1.31 -8.09
N ALA A 22 -9.67 -1.06 -7.83
CA ALA A 22 -8.59 -1.89 -8.34
C ALA A 22 -8.68 -3.33 -7.83
N TRP A 23 -9.02 -3.52 -6.55
CA TRP A 23 -9.32 -4.85 -6.00
C TRP A 23 -10.43 -5.55 -6.78
N LEU A 24 -11.57 -4.88 -6.97
CA LEU A 24 -12.74 -5.47 -7.63
C LEU A 24 -12.41 -5.86 -9.07
N VAL A 25 -11.74 -4.97 -9.80
CA VAL A 25 -11.31 -5.23 -11.18
C VAL A 25 -10.30 -6.38 -11.24
N GLN A 26 -9.31 -6.39 -10.35
CA GLN A 26 -8.29 -7.45 -10.33
C GLN A 26 -8.89 -8.81 -9.96
N GLN A 27 -9.88 -8.85 -9.08
CA GLN A 27 -10.57 -10.08 -8.70
C GLN A 27 -11.27 -10.75 -9.90
N GLU A 28 -11.88 -9.97 -10.80
CA GLU A 28 -12.50 -10.50 -12.03
C GLU A 28 -11.48 -11.00 -13.05
N LEU A 29 -10.28 -10.39 -13.09
CA LEU A 29 -9.21 -10.76 -14.02
C LEU A 29 -8.33 -11.91 -13.52
N THR A 30 -8.44 -12.27 -12.24
CA THR A 30 -7.59 -13.25 -11.58
C THR A 30 -8.33 -14.59 -11.44
N PRO A 31 -7.68 -15.73 -11.74
CA PRO A 31 -8.25 -17.06 -11.51
C PRO A 31 -8.78 -17.24 -10.08
N LYS A 32 -9.90 -17.95 -9.93
CA LYS A 32 -10.55 -18.13 -8.62
C LYS A 32 -9.64 -18.78 -7.57
N GLU A 33 -8.72 -19.63 -8.00
CA GLU A 33 -7.74 -20.30 -7.14
C GLU A 33 -6.81 -19.30 -6.43
N LEU A 34 -6.53 -18.17 -7.08
CA LEU A 34 -5.67 -17.11 -6.55
C LEU A 34 -6.44 -16.09 -5.70
N HIS A 35 -7.77 -16.11 -5.64
CA HIS A 35 -8.56 -15.11 -4.90
C HIS A 35 -8.18 -15.03 -3.42
N GLY A 36 -7.91 -16.16 -2.78
CA GLY A 36 -7.48 -16.18 -1.37
C GLY A 36 -6.08 -15.59 -1.15
N ILE A 37 -5.19 -15.74 -2.12
CA ILE A 37 -3.83 -15.17 -2.09
C ILE A 37 -3.88 -13.68 -2.40
N LEU A 38 -4.58 -13.30 -3.46
CA LEU A 38 -4.91 -11.91 -3.81
C LEU A 38 -5.47 -11.17 -2.60
N ALA A 39 -6.36 -11.82 -1.86
CA ALA A 39 -6.94 -11.26 -0.67
C ALA A 39 -5.96 -10.93 0.44
N ARG A 40 -5.08 -11.88 0.72
CA ARG A 40 -3.99 -11.69 1.66
C ARG A 40 -3.07 -10.56 1.20
N CYS A 41 -2.79 -10.42 -0.10
CA CYS A 41 -1.92 -9.36 -0.61
C CYS A 41 -2.47 -7.95 -0.41
N TYR A 42 -3.75 -7.68 -0.68
CA TYR A 42 -4.30 -6.34 -0.42
C TYR A 42 -4.40 -6.04 1.06
N VAL A 43 -4.83 -7.01 1.89
CA VAL A 43 -4.92 -6.82 3.34
C VAL A 43 -3.52 -6.54 3.90
N PHE A 44 -2.53 -7.36 3.53
CA PHE A 44 -1.14 -7.20 3.95
C PHE A 44 -0.56 -5.84 3.57
N ASN A 45 -0.69 -5.44 2.30
CA ASN A 45 -0.18 -4.15 1.83
C ASN A 45 -0.89 -2.97 2.49
N THR A 46 -2.21 -3.06 2.67
CA THR A 46 -3.00 -2.01 3.33
C THR A 46 -2.63 -1.86 4.80
N VAL A 47 -2.49 -2.98 5.53
CA VAL A 47 -2.12 -2.96 6.95
C VAL A 47 -0.72 -2.36 7.13
N LEU A 48 0.26 -2.81 6.35
CA LEU A 48 1.60 -2.25 6.42
C LEU A 48 1.63 -0.78 6.01
N ALA A 49 0.79 -0.37 5.05
CA ALA A 49 0.68 1.01 4.66
C ALA A 49 0.15 1.90 5.78
N VAL A 50 -0.90 1.45 6.47
CA VAL A 50 -1.42 2.13 7.66
C VAL A 50 -0.36 2.20 8.75
N LEU A 51 0.38 1.11 9.00
CA LEU A 51 1.44 1.09 10.01
C LEU A 51 2.56 2.09 9.71
N ILE A 52 3.08 2.11 8.49
CA ILE A 52 4.10 3.09 8.06
C ILE A 52 3.56 4.52 8.20
N TYR A 53 2.33 4.75 7.74
CA TYR A 53 1.71 6.06 7.83
C TYR A 53 1.57 6.53 9.28
N VAL A 54 1.15 5.67 10.20
CA VAL A 54 1.07 5.98 11.64
C VAL A 54 2.45 6.30 12.21
N VAL A 55 3.48 5.53 11.88
CA VAL A 55 4.87 5.81 12.31
C VAL A 55 5.33 7.17 11.80
N ILE A 56 5.08 7.48 10.54
CA ILE A 56 5.39 8.79 9.94
C ILE A 56 4.68 9.91 10.69
N LEU A 57 3.38 9.80 10.95
CA LEU A 57 2.63 10.82 11.67
C LEU A 57 3.20 11.10 13.06
N ARG A 58 3.65 10.06 13.79
CA ARG A 58 4.26 10.19 15.11
C ARG A 58 5.65 10.84 15.07
N LEU A 59 6.42 10.56 14.02
CA LEU A 59 7.78 11.10 13.86
C LEU A 59 7.79 12.48 13.20
N LYS A 60 6.71 12.86 12.50
CA LYS A 60 6.65 14.10 11.74
C LYS A 60 6.89 15.34 12.58
N ASP A 61 6.32 15.37 13.78
CA ASP A 61 6.43 16.52 14.68
C ASP A 61 7.82 16.66 15.33
N ARG A 62 8.63 15.58 15.33
CA ARG A 62 9.97 15.55 15.95
C ARG A 62 11.11 15.60 14.93
N HIS A 63 10.94 15.04 13.74
CA HIS A 63 12.01 14.82 12.76
C HIS A 63 11.51 14.93 11.32
N SER A 64 11.01 16.11 10.93
CA SER A 64 10.45 16.37 9.60
C SER A 64 11.40 16.01 8.44
N GLU A 65 12.69 16.28 8.61
CA GLU A 65 13.74 16.00 7.61
C GLU A 65 13.96 14.50 7.35
N LYS A 66 13.60 13.63 8.29
CA LYS A 66 13.85 12.18 8.20
C LYS A 66 12.63 11.39 7.72
N ILE A 67 11.48 12.03 7.53
CA ILE A 67 10.23 11.37 7.15
C ILE A 67 10.36 10.63 5.81
N GLY A 68 11.03 11.24 4.82
CA GLY A 68 11.27 10.59 3.52
C GLY A 68 12.08 9.30 3.64
N PHE A 69 13.09 9.28 4.51
CA PHE A 69 13.88 8.09 4.79
C PHE A 69 13.06 7.01 5.50
N VAL A 70 12.23 7.38 6.47
CA VAL A 70 11.33 6.43 7.17
C VAL A 70 10.35 5.80 6.18
N PHE A 71 9.78 6.58 5.26
CA PHE A 71 8.91 6.07 4.21
C PHE A 71 9.65 5.10 3.27
N LEU A 72 10.85 5.45 2.83
CA LEU A 72 11.65 4.61 1.93
C LEU A 72 12.04 3.28 2.59
N ILE A 73 12.55 3.32 3.83
CA ILE A 73 12.90 2.13 4.61
C ILE A 73 11.66 1.28 4.87
N GLY A 74 10.55 1.91 5.25
CA GLY A 74 9.29 1.19 5.48
C GLY A 74 8.78 0.50 4.21
N SER A 75 8.85 1.17 3.06
CA SER A 75 8.43 0.59 1.77
C SER A 75 9.35 -0.57 1.34
N GLY A 76 10.66 -0.43 1.55
CA GLY A 76 11.61 -1.53 1.36
C GLY A 76 11.34 -2.70 2.32
N LEU A 77 11.01 -2.41 3.58
CA LEU A 77 10.65 -3.42 4.57
C LEU A 77 9.35 -4.15 4.20
N LYS A 78 8.34 -3.48 3.63
CA LYS A 78 7.14 -4.15 3.10
C LYS A 78 7.50 -5.20 2.05
N PHE A 79 8.39 -4.82 1.14
CA PHE A 79 8.85 -5.70 0.09
C PHE A 79 9.62 -6.90 0.65
N LEU A 80 10.49 -6.69 1.65
CA LEU A 80 11.16 -7.79 2.36
C LEU A 80 10.18 -8.69 3.11
N LEU A 81 9.21 -8.13 3.83
CA LEU A 81 8.21 -8.90 4.56
C LEU A 81 7.33 -9.72 3.62
N PHE A 82 7.06 -9.25 2.40
CA PHE A 82 6.42 -10.05 1.37
C PHE A 82 7.23 -11.31 1.04
N PHE A 83 8.53 -11.16 0.79
CA PHE A 83 9.40 -12.31 0.51
C PHE A 83 9.44 -13.33 1.64
N LEU A 84 9.33 -12.87 2.88
CA LEU A 84 9.38 -13.76 4.04
C LEU A 84 8.03 -14.43 4.33
N LEU A 85 6.91 -13.72 4.16
CA LEU A 85 5.60 -14.14 4.67
C LEU A 85 4.63 -14.62 3.59
N LEU A 86 4.75 -14.10 2.36
CA LEU A 86 3.79 -14.36 1.30
C LEU A 86 4.42 -15.13 0.13
N TYR A 87 5.64 -14.78 -0.27
CA TYR A 87 6.35 -15.44 -1.38
C TYR A 87 6.41 -16.98 -1.29
N PRO A 88 6.58 -17.62 -0.11
CA PRO A 88 6.52 -19.08 0.00
C PRO A 88 5.20 -19.69 -0.47
N ALA A 89 4.08 -18.96 -0.34
CA ALA A 89 2.78 -19.39 -0.82
C ALA A 89 2.60 -19.20 -2.34
N PHE A 90 3.41 -18.35 -2.97
CA PHE A 90 3.41 -18.06 -4.39
C PHE A 90 4.39 -18.91 -5.21
N ASN A 91 5.31 -19.60 -4.55
CA ASN A 91 6.35 -20.41 -5.19
C ASN A 91 6.28 -21.86 -4.69
N ALA A 92 5.06 -22.33 -4.42
CA ALA A 92 4.81 -23.65 -3.84
C ALA A 92 5.04 -24.78 -4.85
N ASP A 93 4.85 -24.51 -6.13
CA ASP A 93 5.11 -25.39 -7.29
C ASP A 93 6.50 -25.15 -7.92
N GLY A 94 7.24 -24.17 -7.42
CA GLY A 94 8.60 -23.83 -7.88
C GLY A 94 8.65 -22.85 -9.05
N GLU A 95 7.51 -22.36 -9.54
CA GLU A 95 7.44 -21.35 -10.60
C GLU A 95 6.53 -20.18 -10.19
N LEU A 96 6.99 -18.94 -10.35
CA LEU A 96 6.16 -17.77 -10.09
C LEU A 96 5.41 -17.37 -11.37
N SER A 97 4.09 -17.56 -11.39
CA SER A 97 3.24 -17.10 -12.49
C SER A 97 3.19 -15.57 -12.57
N SER A 98 3.01 -15.03 -13.78
CA SER A 98 2.78 -13.59 -13.96
C SER A 98 1.53 -13.10 -13.23
N MET A 99 0.50 -13.94 -13.09
CA MET A 99 -0.72 -13.59 -12.33
C MET A 99 -0.48 -13.55 -10.82
N GLU A 100 0.37 -14.45 -10.32
CA GLU A 100 0.81 -14.49 -8.93
C GLU A 100 1.64 -13.27 -8.58
N PHE A 101 2.61 -12.94 -9.42
CA PHE A 101 3.38 -11.70 -9.31
C PHE A 101 2.45 -10.47 -9.29
N ALA A 102 1.50 -10.39 -10.23
CA ALA A 102 0.55 -9.28 -10.30
C ALA A 102 -0.36 -9.19 -9.06
N SER A 103 -0.71 -10.33 -8.46
CA SER A 103 -1.52 -10.41 -7.23
C SER A 103 -0.86 -9.71 -6.04
N PHE A 104 0.48 -9.67 -5.99
CA PHE A 104 1.21 -8.88 -5.01
C PHE A 104 1.56 -7.47 -5.50
N PHE A 105 2.09 -7.35 -6.72
CA PHE A 105 2.70 -6.11 -7.17
C PHE A 105 1.67 -4.99 -7.38
N ILE A 106 0.48 -5.31 -7.90
CA ILE A 106 -0.60 -4.33 -8.10
C ILE A 106 -1.04 -3.68 -6.77
N PRO A 107 -1.45 -4.44 -5.73
CA PRO A 107 -1.82 -3.83 -4.46
C PRO A 107 -0.65 -3.11 -3.78
N TYR A 108 0.57 -3.64 -3.89
CA TYR A 108 1.77 -3.00 -3.35
C TYR A 108 2.01 -1.62 -3.97
N THR A 109 2.08 -1.54 -5.30
CA THR A 109 2.31 -0.27 -6.00
C THR A 109 1.18 0.71 -5.72
N LEU A 110 -0.07 0.25 -5.73
CA LEU A 110 -1.22 1.13 -5.53
C LEU A 110 -1.23 1.74 -4.12
N THR A 111 -1.05 0.93 -3.09
CA THR A 111 -0.97 1.41 -1.70
C THR A 111 0.23 2.33 -1.49
N THR A 112 1.38 2.01 -2.08
CA THR A 112 2.60 2.82 -2.01
C THR A 112 2.41 4.20 -2.68
N VAL A 113 1.76 4.25 -3.86
CA VAL A 113 1.44 5.52 -4.54
C VAL A 113 0.49 6.35 -3.70
N VAL A 114 -0.56 5.74 -3.13
CA VAL A 114 -1.49 6.41 -2.23
C VAL A 114 -0.74 7.02 -1.05
N GLU A 115 0.11 6.25 -0.37
CA GLU A 115 0.92 6.75 0.74
C GLU A 115 1.82 7.90 0.33
N ASN A 116 2.49 7.81 -0.81
CA ASN A 116 3.37 8.86 -1.30
C ASN A 116 2.60 10.17 -1.57
N VAL A 117 1.43 10.08 -2.21
CA VAL A 117 0.55 11.25 -2.43
C VAL A 117 0.10 11.86 -1.10
N VAL A 118 -0.28 11.02 -0.12
CA VAL A 118 -0.65 11.49 1.21
C VAL A 118 0.55 12.15 1.91
N LEU A 119 1.74 11.55 1.81
CA LEU A 119 2.97 12.01 2.43
C LEU A 119 3.42 13.36 1.90
N VAL A 120 3.52 13.52 0.59
CA VAL A 120 3.91 14.78 -0.06
C VAL A 120 2.94 15.90 0.33
N ARG A 121 1.64 15.61 0.40
CA ARG A 121 0.65 16.60 0.89
C ARG A 121 0.81 16.97 2.35
N GLN A 122 1.24 16.04 3.18
CA GLN A 122 1.49 16.29 4.60
C GLN A 122 2.78 17.10 4.81
N LEU A 123 3.81 16.86 4.01
CA LEU A 123 5.10 17.57 4.05
C LEU A 123 5.01 18.98 3.46
N SER A 124 4.37 19.16 2.32
CA SER A 124 4.17 20.47 1.68
C SER A 124 3.34 21.47 2.50
N ARG A 125 2.82 21.05 3.65
CA ARG A 125 2.00 21.86 4.56
C ARG A 125 2.59 22.01 5.97
N SER A 126 3.76 21.44 6.25
CA SER A 126 4.55 21.80 7.44
C SER A 126 5.44 22.99 7.12
#